data_AF-A0A969DTI8-F1
#
_entry.id   AF-A0A969DTI8-F1
#
_cell.length_a   1.000
_cell.length_b   1.000
_cell.length_c   1.000
_cell.angle_alpha   90.00
_cell.angle_beta   90.00
_cell.angle_gamma   90.00
#
_symmetry.space_group_name_H-M   'P 1'
#
loop_
_entity.id
_entity.type
_entity.pdbx_description
1 polymer ?
#
loop_
_entity_poly.entity_id
_entity_poly.type
_entity_poly.pdbx_seq_one_letter_code
_entity_poly.pdbx_strand_id
1 'polypeptide(L)'
;MSRLVLRKNARARKRRSASTFWGASVPPISEAIQSFFGKRNGWNWVACIPLALVIVGAWGLSAHAQDEIAAADVQMVLDNIWVVIASVLVIFMNAGFGMLETGFCRQKNAVNILSKNLIVFGLATLAFWALGFSLMFGAGGGFIGGGGFFLTGAPEAYGLETGAGLTKDTFFLFQAAFAATAATIVSGAVAERIRFDAFLIFSLLLTAISYPITGHWVWSGSGWLGGAGF
;
A
#
# COMPACT_ATOMS: atom_id res chain seq x y z
N MET A 1 -75.90 5.37 -12.94
CA MET A 1 -74.91 5.56 -11.84
C MET A 1 -74.15 4.27 -11.62
N SER A 2 -72.85 4.40 -11.41
CA SER A 2 -71.75 3.48 -11.70
C SER A 2 -71.79 2.12 -10.96
N ARG A 3 -71.58 1.00 -11.67
CA ARG A 3 -71.26 -0.30 -11.07
C ARG A 3 -69.77 -0.34 -10.73
N LEU A 4 -69.47 -0.28 -9.44
CA LEU A 4 -68.13 -0.41 -8.86
C LEU A 4 -67.67 -1.88 -8.93
N VAL A 5 -66.88 -2.21 -9.95
CA VAL A 5 -66.23 -3.53 -10.07
C VAL A 5 -64.98 -3.54 -9.20
N LEU A 6 -65.09 -4.13 -8.00
CA LEU A 6 -63.98 -4.42 -7.10
C LEU A 6 -63.08 -5.51 -7.70
N ARG A 7 -62.00 -5.08 -8.37
CA ARG A 7 -60.96 -5.96 -8.92
C ARG A 7 -60.06 -6.47 -7.78
N LYS A 8 -60.34 -7.67 -7.26
CA LYS A 8 -59.47 -8.38 -6.32
C LYS A 8 -58.13 -8.69 -7.00
N ASN A 9 -57.09 -7.93 -6.66
CA ASN A 9 -55.70 -8.24 -7.01
C ASN A 9 -55.19 -9.40 -6.15
N ALA A 10 -55.45 -10.64 -6.58
CA ALA A 10 -54.78 -11.81 -6.02
C ALA A 10 -53.33 -11.86 -6.53
N ARG A 11 -52.40 -11.29 -5.76
CA ARG A 11 -50.96 -11.47 -5.99
C ARG A 11 -50.57 -12.91 -5.64
N ALA A 12 -50.41 -13.75 -6.65
CA ALA A 12 -49.84 -15.09 -6.49
C ALA A 12 -48.40 -14.99 -5.96
N ARG A 13 -48.21 -15.29 -4.67
CA ARG A 13 -46.91 -15.36 -4.00
C ARG A 13 -46.16 -16.60 -4.51
N LYS A 14 -45.31 -16.43 -5.52
CA LYS A 14 -44.44 -17.50 -6.04
C LYS A 14 -43.47 -17.92 -4.92
N ARG A 15 -43.75 -19.05 -4.26
CA ARG A 15 -42.83 -19.70 -3.31
C ARG A 15 -41.52 -19.97 -4.05
N ARG A 16 -40.45 -19.25 -3.72
CA ARG A 16 -39.09 -19.61 -4.15
C ARG A 16 -38.71 -20.86 -3.37
N SER A 17 -38.75 -21.99 -4.05
CA SER A 17 -38.14 -23.23 -3.56
C SER A 17 -36.64 -22.98 -3.36
N ALA A 18 -36.13 -23.28 -2.17
CA ALA A 18 -34.71 -23.20 -1.89
C ALA A 18 -34.00 -24.34 -2.64
N SER A 19 -33.45 -24.03 -3.81
CA SER A 19 -32.57 -24.96 -4.52
C SER A 19 -31.22 -25.00 -3.80
N THR A 20 -30.87 -26.18 -3.32
CA THR A 20 -29.59 -26.56 -2.72
C THR A 20 -28.41 -26.12 -3.58
N PHE A 21 -27.39 -25.55 -2.93
CA PHE A 21 -26.16 -24.98 -3.53
C PHE A 21 -25.36 -25.96 -4.42
N TRP A 22 -25.64 -27.27 -4.32
CA TRP A 22 -24.92 -28.35 -5.01
C TRP A 22 -25.74 -29.08 -6.11
N GLY A 23 -26.87 -28.51 -6.55
CA GLY A 23 -27.76 -29.13 -7.55
C GLY A 23 -28.00 -28.32 -8.82
N ALA A 24 -27.28 -27.21 -9.04
CA ALA A 24 -27.40 -26.44 -10.28
C ALA A 24 -26.41 -27.01 -11.30
N SER A 25 -26.92 -27.57 -12.39
CA SER A 25 -26.15 -27.78 -13.62
C SER A 25 -25.41 -26.49 -13.95
N VAL A 26 -24.08 -26.49 -13.87
CA VAL A 26 -23.26 -25.38 -14.34
C VAL A 26 -23.70 -25.10 -15.79
N PRO A 27 -24.19 -23.90 -16.11
CA PRO A 27 -24.60 -23.60 -17.47
C PRO A 27 -23.39 -23.85 -18.39
N PRO A 28 -23.57 -24.47 -19.56
CA PRO A 28 -22.48 -24.69 -20.49
C PRO A 28 -21.79 -23.35 -20.79
N ILE A 29 -20.47 -23.37 -21.00
CA ILE A 29 -19.65 -22.15 -21.18
C ILE A 29 -20.26 -21.21 -22.23
N SER A 30 -20.93 -21.76 -23.25
CA SER A 30 -21.68 -21.00 -24.25
C SER A 30 -22.76 -20.10 -23.65
N GLU A 31 -23.53 -20.58 -22.67
CA GLU A 31 -24.56 -19.79 -21.98
C GLU A 31 -23.97 -18.82 -20.96
N ALA A 32 -22.85 -19.17 -20.31
CA ALA A 32 -22.12 -18.25 -19.43
C ALA A 32 -21.55 -17.06 -20.22
N ILE A 33 -20.94 -17.33 -21.39
CA ILE A 33 -20.47 -16.31 -22.33
C ILE A 33 -21.66 -15.47 -22.82
N GLN A 34 -22.76 -16.11 -23.24
CA GLN A 34 -23.96 -15.37 -23.66
C GLN A 34 -24.59 -14.56 -22.52
N SER A 35 -24.44 -14.94 -21.24
CA SER A 35 -24.91 -14.12 -20.13
C SER A 35 -24.02 -12.88 -19.89
N PHE A 36 -22.72 -13.00 -20.17
CA PHE A 36 -21.76 -11.89 -20.10
C PHE A 36 -21.98 -10.90 -21.26
N PHE A 37 -22.34 -11.40 -22.44
CA PHE A 37 -22.52 -10.61 -23.66
C PHE A 37 -23.98 -10.25 -24.00
N GLY A 38 -24.98 -10.95 -23.43
CA GLY A 38 -26.34 -10.99 -23.99
C GLY A 38 -27.36 -10.03 -23.39
N LYS A 39 -27.01 -9.25 -22.37
CA LYS A 39 -27.93 -8.25 -21.78
C LYS A 39 -27.24 -6.97 -21.32
N ARG A 40 -26.49 -6.32 -22.21
CA ARG A 40 -25.99 -4.97 -21.93
C ARG A 40 -26.19 -4.10 -23.15
N ASN A 41 -27.00 -3.05 -23.00
CA ASN A 41 -27.27 -1.99 -23.98
C ASN A 41 -26.05 -1.75 -24.86
N GLY A 42 -26.12 -2.23 -26.11
CA GLY A 42 -24.97 -2.43 -27.00
C GLY A 42 -24.22 -1.18 -27.39
N TRP A 43 -24.70 0.01 -27.01
CA TRP A 43 -24.05 1.26 -27.35
C TRP A 43 -22.91 1.63 -26.38
N ASN A 44 -23.06 1.38 -25.08
CA ASN A 44 -22.05 1.81 -24.10
C ASN A 44 -20.78 0.94 -24.13
N TRP A 45 -20.91 -0.35 -24.44
CA TRP A 45 -19.75 -1.26 -24.52
C TRP A 45 -18.97 -1.10 -25.82
N VAL A 46 -19.68 -0.85 -26.93
CA VAL A 46 -19.07 -0.51 -28.22
C VAL A 46 -18.38 0.85 -28.17
N ALA A 47 -18.85 1.80 -27.35
CA ALA A 47 -18.16 3.07 -27.10
C ALA A 47 -16.89 2.93 -26.22
N CYS A 48 -16.80 1.90 -25.37
CA CYS A 48 -15.60 1.65 -24.57
C CYS A 48 -14.41 1.14 -25.38
N ILE A 49 -14.65 0.46 -26.51
CA ILE A 49 -13.60 -0.08 -27.38
C ILE A 49 -12.75 1.02 -28.05
N PRO A 50 -13.33 2.03 -28.74
CA PRO A 50 -12.56 3.13 -29.31
C PRO A 50 -11.93 4.00 -28.23
N LEU A 51 -12.58 4.19 -27.07
CA LEU A 51 -11.96 4.89 -25.95
C LEU A 51 -10.73 4.15 -25.41
N ALA A 52 -10.80 2.82 -25.26
CA ALA A 52 -9.67 1.99 -24.86
C ALA A 52 -8.56 1.99 -25.92
N LEU A 53 -8.91 1.97 -27.21
CA LEU A 53 -7.94 2.06 -28.30
C LEU A 53 -7.30 3.45 -28.40
N VAL A 54 -8.03 4.53 -28.10
CA VAL A 54 -7.48 5.89 -28.01
C VAL A 54 -6.57 6.03 -26.80
N ILE A 55 -6.91 5.42 -25.66
CA ILE A 55 -6.03 5.37 -24.49
C ILE A 55 -4.77 4.58 -24.85
N VAL A 56 -4.87 3.35 -25.34
CA VAL A 56 -3.71 2.53 -25.72
C VAL A 56 -2.88 3.20 -26.83
N GLY A 57 -3.53 3.81 -27.81
CA GLY A 57 -2.89 4.53 -28.91
C GLY A 57 -2.21 5.83 -28.47
N ALA A 58 -2.82 6.59 -27.56
CA ALA A 58 -2.21 7.79 -26.98
C ALA A 58 -0.99 7.46 -26.12
N TRP A 59 -1.04 6.35 -25.38
CA TRP A 59 0.11 5.84 -24.63
C TRP A 59 1.20 5.30 -25.57
N GLY A 60 0.84 4.64 -26.67
CA GLY A 60 1.78 4.12 -27.67
C GLY A 60 2.46 5.19 -28.53
N LEU A 61 1.74 6.26 -28.91
CA LEU A 61 2.31 7.37 -29.68
C LEU A 61 3.23 8.26 -28.83
N SER A 62 2.96 8.38 -27.53
CA SER A 62 3.83 9.12 -26.60
C SER A 62 5.20 8.46 -26.39
N ALA A 63 5.34 7.17 -26.73
CA ALA A 63 6.60 6.42 -26.59
C ALA A 63 7.64 6.74 -27.67
N HIS A 64 7.26 7.37 -28.79
CA HIS A 64 8.15 7.60 -29.94
C HIS A 64 8.87 8.96 -29.95
N ALA A 65 8.75 9.75 -28.89
CA ALA A 65 9.41 11.06 -28.76
C ALA A 65 10.46 11.11 -27.63
N GLN A 66 10.99 9.96 -27.19
CA GLN A 66 12.11 9.94 -26.24
C GLN A 66 13.42 10.28 -26.96
N ASP A 67 14.14 11.28 -26.42
CA ASP A 67 15.57 11.47 -26.63
C ASP A 67 16.33 10.15 -26.38
N GLU A 68 17.51 9.97 -26.98
CA GLU A 68 18.31 8.75 -26.80
C GLU A 68 18.44 8.40 -25.31
N ILE A 69 17.85 7.27 -24.92
CA ILE A 69 17.90 6.79 -23.54
C ILE A 69 19.34 6.37 -23.26
N ALA A 70 20.04 7.11 -22.40
CA ALA A 70 21.39 6.74 -22.02
C ALA A 70 21.35 5.42 -21.24
N ALA A 71 22.41 4.61 -21.34
CA ALA A 71 22.52 3.37 -20.56
C ALA A 71 22.37 3.61 -19.04
N ALA A 72 22.80 4.80 -18.57
CA ALA A 72 22.63 5.24 -17.19
C ALA A 72 21.15 5.40 -16.79
N ASP A 73 20.30 5.93 -17.68
CA ASP A 73 18.87 6.11 -17.42
C ASP A 73 18.16 4.75 -17.32
N VAL A 74 18.52 3.80 -18.18
CA VAL A 74 17.99 2.44 -18.13
C VAL A 74 18.36 1.76 -16.81
N GLN A 75 19.62 1.87 -16.39
CA GLN A 75 20.07 1.28 -15.13
C GLN A 75 19.34 1.89 -13.93
N MET A 76 19.20 3.22 -13.89
CA MET A 76 18.45 3.92 -12.85
C MET A 76 17.01 3.42 -12.75
N VAL A 77 16.32 3.26 -13.88
CA VAL A 77 14.93 2.78 -13.91
C VAL A 77 14.86 1.34 -13.38
N LEU A 78 15.77 0.46 -13.79
CA LEU A 78 15.82 -0.93 -13.31
C LEU A 78 16.07 -1.01 -11.80
N ASP A 79 17.01 -0.23 -11.28
CA ASP A 79 17.33 -0.19 -9.85
C ASP A 79 16.13 0.32 -9.03
N ASN A 80 15.42 1.34 -9.54
CA ASN A 80 14.20 1.84 -8.89
C ASN A 80 13.08 0.79 -8.91
N ILE A 81 12.84 0.11 -10.04
CA ILE A 81 11.85 -0.96 -10.12
C ILE A 81 12.19 -2.07 -9.12
N TRP A 82 13.45 -2.49 -9.06
CA TRP A 82 13.91 -3.50 -8.13
C TRP A 82 13.66 -3.09 -6.67
N VAL A 83 14.01 -1.85 -6.28
CA VAL A 83 13.81 -1.37 -4.92
C VAL A 83 12.32 -1.17 -4.59
N VAL A 84 11.48 -0.78 -5.55
CA VAL A 84 10.02 -0.76 -5.33
C VAL A 84 9.48 -2.17 -5.07
N ILE A 85 9.91 -3.17 -5.85
CA ILE A 85 9.54 -4.57 -5.62
C ILE A 85 10.01 -5.02 -4.23
N ALA A 86 11.27 -4.72 -3.87
CA ALA A 86 11.81 -5.03 -2.56
C ALA A 86 11.00 -4.34 -1.44
N SER A 87 10.61 -3.08 -1.64
CA SER A 87 9.77 -2.33 -0.68
C SER A 87 8.43 -3.01 -0.47
N VAL A 88 7.79 -3.48 -1.55
CA VAL A 88 6.54 -4.25 -1.46
C VAL A 88 6.75 -5.52 -0.64
N LEU A 89 7.84 -6.27 -0.88
CA LEU A 89 8.16 -7.48 -0.09
C LEU A 89 8.33 -7.17 1.41
N VAL A 90 8.96 -6.05 1.76
CA VAL A 90 9.09 -5.59 3.16
C VAL A 90 7.73 -5.17 3.73
N ILE A 91 6.86 -4.52 2.96
CA ILE A 91 5.49 -4.20 3.40
C ILE A 91 4.71 -5.50 3.69
N PHE A 92 4.87 -6.55 2.88
CA PHE A 92 4.28 -7.86 3.14
C PHE A 92 4.75 -8.49 4.45
N MET A 93 5.96 -8.15 4.94
CA MET A 93 6.42 -8.58 6.26
C MET A 93 5.55 -8.01 7.39
N ASN A 94 5.01 -6.79 7.25
CA ASN A 94 4.07 -6.23 8.24
C ASN A 94 2.79 -7.06 8.35
N ALA A 95 2.23 -7.46 7.20
CA ALA A 95 1.09 -8.38 7.17
C ALA A 95 1.45 -9.76 7.75
N GLY A 96 2.66 -10.25 7.46
CA GLY A 96 3.22 -11.47 8.03
C GLY A 96 3.27 -11.44 9.56
N PHE A 97 3.80 -10.36 10.14
CA PHE A 97 3.83 -10.18 11.59
C PHE A 97 2.44 -10.08 12.20
N GLY A 98 1.51 -9.36 11.56
CA GLY A 98 0.11 -9.33 12.00
C GLY A 98 -0.50 -10.74 12.08
N MET A 99 -0.27 -11.59 11.08
CA MET A 99 -0.74 -12.99 11.11
C MET A 99 -0.07 -13.81 12.22
N LEU A 100 1.25 -13.68 12.38
CA LEU A 100 1.99 -14.39 13.44
C LEU A 100 1.53 -13.96 14.85
N GLU A 101 1.36 -12.67 15.09
CA GLU A 101 0.85 -12.12 16.35
C GLU A 101 -0.54 -12.67 16.68
N THR A 102 -1.42 -12.73 15.68
CA THR A 102 -2.78 -13.24 15.89
C THR A 102 -2.81 -14.75 16.11
N GLY A 103 -1.87 -15.49 15.51
CA GLY A 103 -1.72 -16.93 15.68
C GLY A 103 -1.29 -17.33 17.09
N PHE A 104 -0.47 -16.51 17.75
CA PHE A 104 -0.05 -16.75 19.15
C PHE A 104 -1.04 -16.23 20.19
N CYS A 105 -1.99 -15.39 19.80
CA CYS A 105 -2.95 -14.81 20.71
C CYS A 105 -4.28 -15.57 20.75
N ARG A 106 -5.09 -15.29 21.76
CA ARG A 106 -6.41 -15.92 21.88
C ARG A 106 -7.33 -15.43 20.77
N GLN A 107 -8.12 -16.33 20.19
CA GLN A 107 -9.02 -16.02 19.07
C GLN A 107 -9.99 -14.87 19.35
N LYS A 108 -10.45 -14.72 20.60
CA LYS A 108 -11.33 -13.60 21.00
C LYS A 108 -10.70 -12.21 20.81
N ASN A 109 -9.36 -12.13 20.76
CA ASN A 109 -8.60 -10.89 20.60
C ASN A 109 -8.05 -10.70 19.18
N ALA A 110 -8.23 -11.67 18.27
CA ALA A 110 -7.60 -11.67 16.95
C ALA A 110 -7.95 -10.43 16.12
N VAL A 111 -9.24 -10.04 16.09
CA VAL A 111 -9.69 -8.84 15.37
C VAL A 111 -9.04 -7.57 15.91
N ASN A 112 -8.92 -7.47 17.24
CA ASN A 112 -8.30 -6.32 17.87
C ASN A 112 -6.83 -6.24 17.43
N ILE A 113 -6.09 -7.34 17.52
CA ILE A 113 -4.66 -7.38 17.17
C ILE A 113 -4.41 -7.04 15.70
N LEU A 114 -5.18 -7.63 14.77
CA LEU A 114 -5.08 -7.29 13.34
C LEU A 114 -5.34 -5.81 13.09
N SER A 115 -6.36 -5.26 13.74
CA SER A 115 -6.70 -3.83 13.62
C SER A 115 -5.58 -2.94 14.16
N LYS A 116 -4.92 -3.32 15.27
CA LYS A 116 -3.78 -2.57 15.79
C LYS A 116 -2.63 -2.55 14.79
N ASN A 117 -2.28 -3.71 14.23
CA ASN A 117 -1.17 -3.83 13.29
C ASN A 117 -1.38 -2.96 12.04
N LEU A 118 -2.60 -2.97 11.47
CA LEU A 118 -2.92 -2.14 10.31
C LEU A 118 -2.88 -0.64 10.61
N ILE A 119 -3.47 -0.22 11.74
CA ILE A 119 -3.49 1.20 12.13
C ILE A 119 -2.07 1.70 12.43
N VAL A 120 -1.27 0.89 13.09
CA VAL A 120 0.12 1.25 13.44
C VAL A 120 1.00 1.32 12.21
N PHE A 121 0.81 0.44 11.22
CA PHE A 121 1.51 0.54 9.95
C PHE A 121 1.24 1.88 9.23
N GLY A 122 -0.04 2.30 9.17
CA GLY A 122 -0.42 3.59 8.60
C GLY A 122 0.15 4.78 9.38
N LEU A 123 0.04 4.76 10.71
CA LEU A 123 0.58 5.81 11.57
C LEU A 123 2.10 5.89 11.50
N ALA A 124 2.80 4.76 11.49
CA ALA A 124 4.25 4.68 11.36
C ALA A 124 4.71 5.31 10.04
N THR A 125 4.03 4.97 8.94
CA THR A 125 4.33 5.53 7.62
C THR A 125 4.13 7.04 7.60
N LEU A 126 3.04 7.55 8.20
CA LEU A 126 2.77 8.99 8.28
C LEU A 126 3.74 9.73 9.20
N ALA A 127 4.10 9.13 10.34
CA ALA A 127 5.06 9.69 11.29
C ALA A 127 6.47 9.75 10.69
N PHE A 128 6.86 8.70 9.97
CA PHE A 128 8.12 8.64 9.23
C PHE A 128 8.13 9.63 8.06
N TRP A 129 7.02 9.79 7.33
CA TRP A 129 6.87 10.82 6.30
C TRP A 129 7.00 12.24 6.86
N ALA A 130 6.34 12.54 7.98
CA ALA A 130 6.33 13.90 8.54
C ALA A 130 7.70 14.31 9.10
N LEU A 131 8.31 13.44 9.91
CA LEU A 131 9.52 13.76 10.67
C LEU A 131 10.65 12.76 10.45
N GLY A 132 10.34 11.46 10.45
CA GLY A 132 11.37 10.42 10.55
C GLY A 132 12.34 10.39 9.38
N PHE A 133 11.88 10.58 8.14
CA PHE A 133 12.75 10.58 6.97
C PHE A 133 13.75 11.74 6.99
N SER A 134 13.29 12.93 7.41
CA SER A 134 14.12 14.12 7.59
C SER A 134 15.17 13.93 8.70
N LEU A 135 14.82 13.30 9.82
CA LEU A 135 15.79 13.04 10.88
C LEU A 135 16.82 11.95 10.51
N MET A 136 16.41 10.98 9.69
CA MET A 136 17.26 9.86 9.31
C MET A 136 18.26 10.21 8.20
N PHE A 137 17.82 10.91 7.16
CA PHE A 137 18.66 11.22 5.99
C PHE A 137 18.90 12.71 5.75
N GLY A 138 18.20 13.59 6.46
CA GLY A 138 18.35 15.03 6.29
C GLY A 138 19.77 15.52 6.61
N ALA A 139 20.15 16.63 6.00
CA ALA A 139 21.42 17.30 6.25
C ALA A 139 21.63 17.59 7.76
N GLY A 140 22.75 17.15 8.31
CA GLY A 140 23.02 17.29 9.75
C GLY A 140 24.41 16.79 10.15
N GLY A 141 24.68 16.83 11.46
CA GLY A 141 25.89 16.26 12.05
C GLY A 141 25.73 14.76 12.28
N GLY A 142 26.80 14.05 12.64
CA GLY A 142 26.78 12.58 12.64
C GLY A 142 25.84 11.88 13.63
N PHE A 143 25.22 12.61 14.56
CA PHE A 143 24.25 12.06 15.51
C PHE A 143 22.79 12.22 15.09
N ILE A 144 22.44 13.24 14.30
CA ILE A 144 21.04 13.47 13.89
C ILE A 144 21.01 14.31 12.62
N GLY A 145 20.15 13.90 11.68
CA GLY A 145 19.83 14.66 10.48
C GLY A 145 18.78 15.72 10.76
N GLY A 146 18.63 16.65 9.82
CA GLY A 146 17.57 17.65 9.87
C GLY A 146 17.27 18.29 8.53
N GLY A 147 16.14 18.99 8.46
CA GLY A 147 15.70 19.70 7.25
C GLY A 147 14.94 18.81 6.26
N GLY A 148 14.09 19.44 5.43
CA GLY A 148 13.22 18.71 4.50
C GLY A 148 12.07 17.94 5.18
N PHE A 149 11.53 18.46 6.29
CA PHE A 149 10.35 17.87 6.93
C PHE A 149 9.19 17.71 5.93
N PHE A 150 8.35 16.69 6.11
CA PHE A 150 7.25 16.33 5.19
C PHE A 150 7.70 16.00 3.75
N LEU A 151 8.92 15.48 3.58
CA LEU A 151 9.51 15.19 2.26
C LEU A 151 9.59 16.43 1.33
N THR A 152 9.59 17.64 1.90
CA THR A 152 9.63 18.89 1.12
C THR A 152 11.02 19.24 0.60
N GLY A 153 12.06 18.62 1.17
CA GLY A 153 13.44 18.78 0.70
C GLY A 153 13.66 18.24 -0.72
N ALA A 154 14.62 18.84 -1.42
CA ALA A 154 15.14 18.29 -2.67
C ALA A 154 15.93 16.98 -2.39
N PRO A 155 16.13 16.09 -3.38
CA PRO A 155 16.85 14.82 -3.19
C PRO A 155 18.20 14.98 -2.48
N GLU A 156 18.93 16.05 -2.81
CA GLU A 156 20.25 16.37 -2.25
C GLU A 156 20.19 16.63 -0.74
N ALA A 157 19.06 17.14 -0.25
CA ALA A 157 18.85 17.38 1.18
C ALA A 157 18.85 16.07 2.00
N TYR A 158 18.65 14.92 1.34
CA TYR A 158 18.66 13.59 1.96
C TYR A 158 19.92 12.78 1.62
N GLY A 159 20.96 13.42 1.06
CA GLY A 159 22.17 12.74 0.62
C GLY A 159 21.97 11.83 -0.59
N LEU A 160 20.89 12.02 -1.35
CA LEU A 160 20.65 11.32 -2.61
C LEU A 160 21.26 12.12 -3.77
N GLU A 161 21.93 11.42 -4.68
CA GLU A 161 22.50 12.05 -5.88
C GLU A 161 21.41 12.29 -6.94
N THR A 162 21.41 13.49 -7.52
CA THR A 162 20.42 13.89 -8.53
C THR A 162 20.88 13.42 -9.91
N GLY A 163 20.08 12.55 -10.54
CA GLY A 163 20.31 12.07 -11.91
C GLY A 163 21.08 10.75 -12.03
N ALA A 164 21.58 10.20 -10.93
CA ALA A 164 22.21 8.88 -10.88
C ALA A 164 21.85 8.19 -9.55
N GLY A 165 20.87 7.27 -9.57
CA GLY A 165 20.52 6.45 -8.41
C GLY A 165 19.04 6.37 -8.07
N LEU A 166 18.73 6.03 -6.82
CA LEU A 166 17.35 5.84 -6.38
C LEU A 166 16.62 7.19 -6.30
N THR A 167 15.40 7.22 -6.85
CA THR A 167 14.52 8.38 -6.71
C THR A 167 14.13 8.55 -5.24
N LYS A 168 13.94 9.81 -4.83
CA LYS A 168 13.55 10.15 -3.44
C LYS A 168 12.32 9.37 -2.96
N ASP A 169 11.34 9.15 -3.85
CA ASP A 169 10.08 8.52 -3.52
C ASP A 169 10.25 7.00 -3.34
N THR A 170 11.05 6.35 -4.20
CA THR A 170 11.40 4.94 -4.07
C THR A 170 12.22 4.70 -2.81
N PHE A 171 13.21 5.55 -2.54
CA PHE A 171 14.04 5.43 -1.34
C PHE A 171 13.24 5.66 -0.06
N PHE A 172 12.36 6.67 -0.07
CA PHE A 172 11.42 6.90 1.03
C PHE A 172 10.53 5.68 1.28
N LEU A 173 9.91 5.11 0.23
CA LEU A 173 9.02 3.96 0.37
C LEU A 173 9.74 2.76 0.99
N PHE A 174 10.96 2.49 0.53
CA PHE A 174 11.79 1.41 1.07
C PHE A 174 12.05 1.61 2.56
N GLN A 175 12.49 2.79 2.96
CA GLN A 175 12.85 3.09 4.34
C GLN A 175 11.62 3.18 5.26
N ALA A 176 10.51 3.73 4.76
CA ALA A 176 9.24 3.78 5.48
C ALA A 176 8.73 2.35 5.79
N ALA A 177 8.93 1.41 4.87
CA ALA A 177 8.55 0.01 5.10
C ALA A 177 9.34 -0.60 6.28
N PHE A 178 10.66 -0.38 6.35
CA PHE A 178 11.47 -0.85 7.49
C PHE A 178 11.13 -0.16 8.81
N ALA A 179 10.91 1.15 8.80
CA ALA A 179 10.50 1.89 9.98
C ALA A 179 9.16 1.36 10.53
N ALA A 180 8.19 1.12 9.65
CA ALA A 180 6.90 0.55 10.02
C ALA A 180 7.03 -0.89 10.55
N THR A 181 7.93 -1.69 9.97
CA THR A 181 8.26 -3.02 10.47
C THR A 181 8.87 -2.99 11.87
N ALA A 182 9.76 -2.04 12.17
CA ALA A 182 10.31 -1.92 13.51
C ALA A 182 9.21 -1.69 14.57
N ALA A 183 8.19 -0.90 14.25
CA ALA A 183 7.04 -0.69 15.14
C ALA A 183 6.18 -1.95 15.31
N THR A 184 5.97 -2.73 14.24
CA THR A 184 5.16 -3.96 14.32
C THR A 184 5.87 -5.07 15.09
N ILE A 185 7.20 -5.19 15.02
CA ILE A 185 7.95 -6.16 15.84
C ILE A 185 7.70 -5.93 17.35
N VAL A 186 7.66 -4.67 17.78
CA VAL A 186 7.37 -4.36 19.19
C VAL A 186 5.93 -4.72 19.56
N SER A 187 4.96 -4.58 18.65
CA SER A 187 3.56 -5.02 18.85
C SER A 187 3.48 -6.47 19.30
N GLY A 188 4.20 -7.36 18.60
CA GLY A 188 4.21 -8.78 18.92
C GLY A 188 4.81 -9.09 20.29
N ALA A 189 5.85 -8.35 20.71
CA ALA A 189 6.47 -8.53 22.03
C ALA A 189 5.53 -8.17 23.19
N VAL A 190 4.61 -7.21 22.99
CA VAL A 190 3.68 -6.72 24.03
C VAL A 190 2.23 -7.18 23.80
N ALA A 191 2.03 -8.19 22.95
CA ALA A 191 0.71 -8.68 22.57
C ALA A 191 -0.16 -9.04 23.80
N GLU A 192 -1.46 -8.72 23.73
CA GLU A 192 -2.48 -8.86 24.78
C GLU A 192 -2.27 -8.06 26.10
N ARG A 193 -1.09 -7.49 26.37
CA ARG A 193 -0.74 -6.91 27.69
C ARG A 193 -0.70 -5.39 27.72
N ILE A 194 -0.88 -4.71 26.59
CA ILE A 194 -0.83 -3.25 26.48
C ILE A 194 -2.17 -2.63 26.08
N ARG A 195 -2.44 -1.45 26.62
CA ARG A 195 -3.56 -0.60 26.18
C ARG A 195 -3.28 -0.09 24.75
N PHE A 196 -4.33 -0.03 23.94
CA PHE A 196 -4.20 0.31 22.52
C PHE A 196 -3.64 1.72 22.30
N ASP A 197 -4.16 2.69 23.03
CA ASP A 197 -3.77 4.10 22.99
C ASP A 197 -2.29 4.32 23.37
N ALA A 198 -1.82 3.67 24.44
CA ALA A 198 -0.42 3.73 24.84
C ALA A 198 0.51 3.18 23.74
N PHE A 199 0.10 2.10 23.06
CA PHE A 199 0.86 1.53 21.95
C PHE A 199 0.93 2.46 20.73
N LEU A 200 -0.14 3.19 20.41
CA LEU A 200 -0.14 4.15 19.30
C LEU A 200 0.87 5.28 19.51
N ILE A 201 0.88 5.86 20.73
CA ILE A 201 1.81 6.93 21.09
C ILE A 201 3.25 6.41 21.04
N PHE A 202 3.49 5.22 21.59
CA PHE A 202 4.79 4.58 21.54
C PHE A 202 5.27 4.37 20.10
N SER A 203 4.44 3.78 19.23
CA SER A 203 4.79 3.53 17.84
C SER A 203 5.07 4.81 17.06
N LEU A 204 4.35 5.90 17.37
CA LEU A 204 4.60 7.21 16.78
C LEU A 204 5.96 7.78 17.22
N LEU A 205 6.30 7.72 18.51
CA LEU A 205 7.59 8.18 19.00
C LEU A 205 8.76 7.31 18.49
N LEU A 206 8.55 6.00 18.40
CA LEU A 206 9.53 5.08 17.86
C LEU A 206 9.84 5.42 16.40
N THR A 207 8.82 5.59 15.56
CA THR A 207 8.97 5.78 14.11
C THR A 207 9.31 7.21 13.72
N ALA A 208 8.87 8.22 14.48
CA ALA A 208 9.18 9.62 14.23
C ALA A 208 10.56 10.02 14.77
N ILE A 209 11.04 9.42 15.87
CA ILE A 209 12.21 9.91 16.60
C ILE A 209 13.25 8.80 16.79
N SER A 210 12.94 7.77 17.58
CA SER A 210 13.95 6.81 18.04
C SER A 210 14.60 6.04 16.89
N TYR A 211 13.79 5.48 15.99
CA TYR A 211 14.25 4.70 14.85
C TYR A 211 15.04 5.56 13.85
N PRO A 212 14.54 6.73 13.40
CA PRO A 212 15.29 7.66 12.56
C PRO A 212 16.66 8.07 13.10
N ILE A 213 16.76 8.36 14.40
CA ILE A 213 18.03 8.76 15.03
C ILE A 213 19.04 7.61 14.96
N THR A 214 18.63 6.40 15.33
CA THR A 214 19.52 5.24 15.24
C THR A 214 19.86 4.88 13.79
N GLY A 215 18.91 5.07 12.86
CA GLY A 215 19.13 4.88 11.44
C GLY A 215 20.12 5.90 10.86
N HIS A 216 20.08 7.15 11.34
CA HIS A 216 21.03 8.18 10.92
C HIS A 216 22.47 7.79 11.23
N TRP A 217 22.72 7.15 12.37
CA TRP A 217 24.09 6.81 12.76
C TRP A 217 24.75 5.81 11.81
N VAL A 218 23.98 4.86 11.28
CA VAL A 218 24.49 3.75 10.47
C VAL A 218 24.30 3.99 8.97
N TRP A 219 23.14 4.52 8.58
CA TRP A 219 22.73 4.59 7.17
C TRP A 219 22.78 5.99 6.56
N SER A 220 22.94 7.05 7.35
CA SER A 220 23.23 8.38 6.79
C SER A 220 24.68 8.43 6.30
N GLY A 221 24.91 9.13 5.19
CA GLY A 221 26.27 9.44 4.73
C GLY A 221 27.09 10.25 5.75
N SER A 222 26.43 11.00 6.64
CA SER A 222 27.06 11.75 7.74
C SER A 222 27.15 10.95 9.05
N GLY A 223 26.59 9.74 9.11
CA GLY A 223 26.44 8.95 10.34
C GLY A 223 27.77 8.58 10.99
N TRP A 224 27.88 8.76 12.31
CA TRP A 224 29.14 8.50 13.03
C TRP A 224 29.50 7.01 13.11
N LEU A 225 28.51 6.13 13.18
CA LEU A 225 28.71 4.66 13.20
C LEU A 225 29.15 4.17 11.82
N GLY A 226 28.48 4.63 10.76
CA GLY A 226 28.90 4.35 9.38
C GLY A 226 30.31 4.86 9.07
N GLY A 227 30.64 6.07 9.55
CA GLY A 227 32.00 6.61 9.46
C GLY A 227 33.07 5.84 10.26
N ALA A 228 32.65 5.13 11.30
CA ALA A 228 33.50 4.22 12.07
C ALA A 228 33.58 2.80 11.47
N GLY A 229 32.83 2.52 10.40
CA GLY A 229 32.83 1.24 9.67
C GLY A 229 31.83 0.19 10.18
N PHE A 230 30.76 0.61 10.87
CA PHE A 230 29.70 -0.26 11.41
C PHE A 230 28.35 -0.06 10.72
#